data_AF-A0A953UW00-F1
#
_entry.id   AF-A0A953UW00-F1
#
_cell.length_a   1.000
_cell.length_b   1.000
_cell.length_c   1.000
_cell.angle_alpha   90.00
_cell.angle_beta   90.00
_cell.angle_gamma   90.00
#
_symmetry.space_group_name_H-M   'P 1'
#
loop_
_entity.id
_entity.type
_entity.pdbx_description
1 polymer ?
#
loop_
_entity_poly.entity_id
_entity_poly.type
_entity_poly.pdbx_seq_one_letter_code
_entity_poly.pdbx_strand_id
1 'polypeptide(L)'
;LILAVDPNYPTAHVLIGVTRCAQRRFAEAIPELRKCVELSNRAPVWLGWLGLGVAQSGDVAEARSLLAQLHVAAEQTYIPASCFAWIHLGLGELEQAFAWMNRAVDQRDPMMTPIKSYEFFDPLRSDPRFAALLRKMNLEA
;
A
#
# COMPACT_ATOMS: atom_id res chain seq x y z
N LEU A 1 23.04 -2.84 -6.20
CA LEU A 1 21.63 -2.54 -5.81
C LEU A 1 21.19 -1.31 -6.60
N ILE A 2 19.97 -1.28 -7.13
CA ILE A 2 19.48 -0.24 -8.07
C ILE A 2 19.69 1.20 -7.57
N LEU A 3 19.68 1.44 -6.25
CA LEU A 3 20.02 2.74 -5.63
C LEU A 3 21.47 3.20 -5.86
N ALA A 4 22.41 2.28 -6.09
CA ALA A 4 23.80 2.60 -6.42
C ALA A 4 23.96 3.03 -7.89
N VAL A 5 22.92 2.86 -8.71
CA VAL A 5 22.90 3.20 -10.14
C VAL A 5 22.07 4.47 -10.37
N ASP A 6 20.94 4.62 -9.68
CA ASP A 6 20.17 5.87 -9.62
C ASP A 6 19.52 6.04 -8.22
N PRO A 7 20.05 6.94 -7.38
CA PRO A 7 19.50 7.23 -6.06
C PRO A 7 18.12 7.89 -6.08
N ASN A 8 17.60 8.30 -7.23
CA ASN A 8 16.31 8.97 -7.36
C ASN A 8 15.21 8.06 -7.92
N TYR A 9 15.45 6.75 -8.09
CA TYR A 9 14.45 5.83 -8.63
C TYR A 9 13.34 5.55 -7.59
N PRO A 10 12.12 6.12 -7.71
CA PRO A 10 11.14 6.14 -6.62
C PRO A 10 10.69 4.73 -6.20
N THR A 11 10.57 3.82 -7.17
CA THR A 11 10.17 2.43 -6.94
C THR A 11 11.17 1.65 -6.07
N ALA A 12 12.46 2.01 -6.10
CA ALA A 12 13.46 1.37 -5.23
C ALA A 12 13.27 1.76 -3.76
N HIS A 13 12.92 3.02 -3.47
CA HIS A 13 12.65 3.48 -2.11
C HIS A 13 11.40 2.84 -1.51
N VAL A 14 10.35 2.59 -2.31
CA VAL A 14 9.13 1.93 -1.84
C VAL A 14 9.37 0.46 -1.52
N LEU A 15 10.10 -0.28 -2.35
CA LEU A 15 10.44 -1.67 -2.05
C LEU A 15 11.18 -1.79 -0.72
N ILE A 16 12.16 -0.90 -0.48
CA ILE A 16 12.90 -0.86 0.79
C ILE A 16 11.97 -0.48 1.95
N GLY A 17 11.14 0.55 1.77
CA GLY A 17 10.18 1.01 2.79
C GLY A 17 9.20 -0.09 3.20
N VAL A 18 8.56 -0.76 2.23
CA VAL A 18 7.56 -1.80 2.47
C VAL A 18 8.19 -3.05 3.11
N THR A 19 9.36 -3.49 2.65
CA THR A 19 10.09 -4.60 3.29
C THR A 19 10.50 -4.25 4.72
N ARG A 20 11.00 -3.04 4.97
CA ARG A 20 11.34 -2.59 6.34
C ARG A 20 10.10 -2.47 7.24
N CYS A 21 8.95 -2.07 6.69
CA CYS A 21 7.66 -2.09 7.40
C CYS A 21 7.25 -3.51 7.81
N ALA A 22 7.40 -4.50 6.92
CA ALA A 22 7.15 -5.90 7.25
C ALA A 22 8.06 -6.41 8.39
N GLN A 23 9.30 -5.91 8.46
CA GLN A 23 10.24 -6.18 9.56
C GLN A 23 9.97 -5.35 10.83
N ARG A 24 8.90 -4.55 10.87
CA ARG A 24 8.57 -3.59 11.94
C ARG A 24 9.65 -2.53 12.20
N ARG A 25 10.56 -2.30 11.24
CA ARG A 25 11.63 -1.30 11.30
C ARG A 25 11.13 0.05 10.81
N PHE A 26 10.08 0.56 11.45
CA PHE A 26 9.34 1.73 10.99
C PHE A 26 10.19 3.01 10.93
N ALA A 27 11.10 3.19 11.89
CA ALA A 27 12.01 4.33 11.93
C ALA A 27 12.93 4.41 10.69
N GLU A 28 13.22 3.28 10.06
CA GLU A 28 14.02 3.21 8.83
C GLU A 28 13.16 3.12 7.57
N ALA A 29 11.90 2.72 7.70
CA ALA A 29 10.97 2.55 6.58
C ALA A 29 10.32 3.86 6.17
N ILE A 30 9.79 4.61 7.14
CA ILE A 30 8.99 5.82 6.90
C ILE A 30 9.80 6.90 6.16
N PRO A 31 11.07 7.19 6.51
CA PRO A 31 11.86 8.17 5.77
C PRO A 31 12.01 7.83 4.28
N GLU A 32 12.17 6.55 3.93
CA GLU A 32 12.27 6.09 2.53
C GLU A 32 10.95 6.26 1.79
N LEU A 33 9.83 5.92 2.43
CA LEU A 33 8.50 6.10 1.85
C LEU A 33 8.19 7.58 1.62
N ARG A 34 8.55 8.46 2.58
CA ARG A 34 8.45 9.91 2.40
C ARG A 34 9.31 10.40 1.24
N LYS A 35 10.56 9.92 1.15
CA LYS A 35 11.45 10.31 0.05
C LYS A 35 10.87 9.91 -1.31
N CYS A 36 10.26 8.73 -1.41
CA CYS A 36 9.55 8.31 -2.62
C CYS A 36 8.38 9.26 -2.94
N VAL A 37 7.55 9.61 -1.95
CA VAL A 37 6.44 10.55 -2.11
C VAL A 37 6.94 11.92 -2.61
N GLU A 38 8.05 12.42 -2.08
CA GLU A 38 8.65 13.68 -2.53
C GLU A 38 9.16 13.60 -3.98
N LEU A 39 9.97 12.58 -4.30
CA LEU A 39 10.59 12.40 -5.62
C LEU A 39 9.57 12.16 -6.75
N SER A 40 8.39 11.66 -6.40
CA SER A 40 7.30 11.36 -7.34
C SER A 40 6.28 12.49 -7.48
N ASN A 41 6.56 13.67 -6.93
CA ASN A 41 5.61 14.78 -6.85
C ASN A 41 4.27 14.35 -6.22
N ARG A 42 4.36 13.57 -5.13
CA ARG A 42 3.23 13.06 -4.34
C ARG A 42 2.21 12.26 -5.14
N ALA A 43 2.67 11.44 -6.10
CA ALA A 43 1.75 10.61 -6.87
C ALA A 43 0.92 9.68 -5.95
N PRO A 44 -0.40 9.52 -6.19
CA PRO A 44 -1.33 8.86 -5.25
C PRO A 44 -0.92 7.45 -4.81
N VAL A 45 -0.34 6.67 -5.73
CA VAL A 45 0.12 5.31 -5.43
C VAL A 45 1.12 5.29 -4.27
N TRP A 46 2.03 6.26 -4.20
CA TRP A 46 3.04 6.34 -3.14
C TRP A 46 2.47 6.87 -1.83
N LEU A 47 1.41 7.68 -1.89
CA LEU A 47 0.66 8.08 -0.69
C LEU A 47 -0.04 6.89 -0.03
N GLY A 48 -0.56 5.95 -0.83
CA GLY A 48 -1.11 4.68 -0.32
C GLY A 48 -0.07 3.84 0.42
N TRP A 49 1.12 3.70 -0.16
CA TRP A 49 2.25 2.97 0.45
C TRP A 49 2.79 3.65 1.71
N LEU A 50 2.94 4.97 1.70
CA LEU A 50 3.30 5.73 2.90
C LEU A 50 2.22 5.56 3.98
N GLY A 51 0.94 5.65 3.60
CA GLY A 51 -0.19 5.50 4.50
C GLY A 51 -0.25 4.14 5.19
N LEU A 52 0.05 3.05 4.47
CA LEU A 52 0.24 1.72 5.08
C LEU A 52 1.34 1.73 6.14
N GLY A 53 2.52 2.27 5.80
CA GLY A 53 3.68 2.27 6.68
C GLY A 53 3.48 3.08 7.95
N VAL A 54 2.91 4.29 7.85
CA VAL A 54 2.63 5.15 9.01
C VAL A 54 1.48 4.61 9.88
N ALA A 55 0.48 3.97 9.27
CA ALA A 55 -0.57 3.29 10.02
C ALA A 55 -0.02 2.11 10.82
N GLN A 56 0.82 1.26 10.21
CA GLN A 56 1.47 0.14 10.88
C GLN A 56 2.43 0.57 12.00
N SER A 57 3.03 1.76 11.89
CA SER A 57 3.87 2.32 12.95
C SER A 57 3.07 2.93 14.11
N GLY A 58 1.75 3.02 13.98
CA GLY A 58 0.85 3.60 14.99
C GLY A 58 0.54 5.09 14.82
N ASP A 59 1.02 5.75 13.76
CA ASP A 59 0.64 7.14 13.46
C ASP A 59 -0.70 7.18 12.72
N VAL A 60 -1.76 6.93 13.49
CA VAL A 60 -3.14 6.90 13.00
C VAL A 60 -3.55 8.26 12.44
N ALA A 61 -3.08 9.36 13.03
CA ALA A 61 -3.45 10.71 12.61
C ALA A 61 -2.95 10.99 11.20
N GLU A 62 -1.68 10.68 10.91
CA GLU A 62 -1.13 10.86 9.58
C GLU A 62 -1.76 9.90 8.55
N ALA A 63 -1.97 8.64 8.91
CA ALA A 63 -2.64 7.67 8.04
C ALA A 63 -4.02 8.16 7.58
N ARG A 64 -4.83 8.70 8.51
CA ARG A 64 -6.13 9.30 8.20
C ARG A 64 -6.01 10.55 7.33
N SER A 65 -5.00 11.39 7.57
CA SER A 65 -4.75 12.56 6.72
C SER A 65 -4.41 12.15 5.28
N LEU A 66 -3.58 11.13 5.09
CA LEU A 66 -3.25 10.59 3.77
C LEU A 66 -4.46 9.98 3.08
N LEU A 67 -5.29 9.24 3.83
CA LEU A 67 -6.55 8.69 3.31
C LEU A 67 -7.51 9.81 2.85
N ALA A 68 -7.66 10.87 3.64
CA ALA A 68 -8.48 12.02 3.27
C ALA A 68 -7.94 12.73 2.02
N GLN A 69 -6.61 12.90 1.90
CA GLN A 69 -5.99 13.45 0.69
C GLN A 69 -6.29 12.61 -0.55
N LEU A 70 -6.23 11.27 -0.44
CA LEU A 70 -6.59 10.38 -1.55
C LEU A 70 -8.07 10.50 -1.94
N HIS A 71 -8.97 10.66 -0.98
CA HIS A 71 -10.40 10.88 -1.27
C HIS A 71 -10.64 12.19 -2.02
N VAL A 72 -10.03 13.29 -1.57
CA VAL A 72 -10.13 14.59 -2.26
C VAL A 72 -9.55 14.50 -3.67
N ALA A 73 -8.41 13.84 -3.84
CA ALA A 73 -7.80 13.65 -5.17
C ALA A 73 -8.71 12.81 -6.09
N ALA A 74 -9.42 11.82 -5.56
CA ALA A 74 -10.34 10.98 -6.31
C ALA A 74 -11.57 11.71 -6.85
N GLU A 75 -11.89 12.90 -6.34
CA GLU A 75 -12.94 13.76 -6.90
C GLU A 75 -12.52 14.39 -8.24
N GLN A 76 -11.21 14.48 -8.50
CA GLN A 76 -10.66 15.20 -9.66
C GLN A 76 -10.00 14.28 -10.68
N THR A 77 -9.47 13.14 -10.24
CA THR A 77 -8.74 12.20 -11.10
C THR A 77 -8.94 10.76 -10.65
N TYR A 78 -8.61 9.82 -11.54
CA TYR A 78 -8.61 8.41 -11.19
C TYR A 78 -7.50 8.10 -10.17
N ILE A 79 -7.88 7.46 -9.07
CA ILE A 79 -6.96 6.97 -8.04
C ILE A 79 -7.10 5.44 -7.96
N PRO A 80 -6.00 4.67 -8.04
CA PRO A 80 -6.04 3.22 -7.90
C PRO A 80 -6.67 2.83 -6.55
N ALA A 81 -7.64 1.91 -6.58
CA ALA A 81 -8.37 1.47 -5.37
C ALA A 81 -7.45 0.84 -4.31
N SER A 82 -6.33 0.24 -4.74
CA SER A 82 -5.30 -0.28 -3.84
C SER A 82 -4.73 0.78 -2.89
N CYS A 83 -4.65 2.05 -3.31
CA CYS A 83 -4.14 3.14 -2.47
C CYS A 83 -4.95 3.28 -1.17
N PHE A 84 -6.28 3.13 -1.26
CA PHE A 84 -7.17 3.16 -0.10
C PHE A 84 -7.07 1.86 0.70
N ALA A 85 -7.01 0.72 0.02
CA ALA A 85 -6.90 -0.59 0.65
C ALA A 85 -5.66 -0.68 1.57
N TRP A 86 -4.51 -0.20 1.11
CA TRP A 86 -3.25 -0.22 1.87
C TRP A 86 -3.35 0.53 3.19
N ILE A 87 -3.98 1.72 3.18
CA ILE A 87 -4.09 2.52 4.40
C ILE A 87 -5.07 1.87 5.38
N HIS A 88 -6.25 1.44 4.91
CA HIS A 88 -7.20 0.73 5.76
C HIS A 88 -6.61 -0.56 6.33
N LEU A 89 -5.81 -1.28 5.55
CA LEU A 89 -5.12 -2.47 6.02
C LEU A 89 -4.13 -2.15 7.15
N GLY A 90 -3.31 -1.12 6.97
CA GLY A 90 -2.36 -0.67 8.00
C GLY A 90 -3.05 -0.20 9.29
N LEU A 91 -4.25 0.37 9.17
CA LEU A 91 -5.09 0.80 10.30
C LEU A 91 -5.81 -0.37 11.01
N GLY A 92 -5.74 -1.59 10.47
CA GLY A 92 -6.46 -2.76 10.98
C GLY A 92 -7.96 -2.78 10.62
N GLU A 93 -8.39 -1.94 9.68
CA GLU A 93 -9.78 -1.80 9.25
C GLU A 93 -10.11 -2.81 8.15
N LEU A 94 -10.15 -4.09 8.53
CA LEU A 94 -10.19 -5.19 7.57
C LEU A 94 -11.42 -5.17 6.67
N GLU A 95 -12.58 -4.75 7.16
CA GLU A 95 -13.79 -4.64 6.32
C GLU A 95 -13.59 -3.65 5.17
N GLN A 96 -13.06 -2.46 5.48
CA GLN A 96 -12.79 -1.43 4.48
C GLN A 96 -11.64 -1.86 3.56
N ALA A 97 -10.58 -2.46 4.12
CA ALA A 97 -9.46 -2.97 3.33
C ALA A 97 -9.93 -4.00 2.30
N PHE A 98 -10.73 -5.01 2.69
CA PHE A 98 -11.26 -6.01 1.77
C PHE A 98 -12.25 -5.42 0.76
N ALA A 99 -13.08 -4.44 1.14
CA ALA A 99 -13.94 -3.75 0.20
C ALA A 99 -13.14 -3.04 -0.91
N TRP A 100 -12.11 -2.29 -0.53
CA TRP A 100 -11.24 -1.61 -1.49
C TRP A 100 -10.39 -2.57 -2.31
N MET A 101 -9.88 -3.66 -1.73
CA MET A 101 -9.16 -4.69 -2.47
C MET A 101 -10.04 -5.38 -3.51
N ASN A 102 -11.30 -5.69 -3.18
CA ASN A 102 -12.24 -6.25 -4.14
C ASN A 102 -12.46 -5.30 -5.32
N ARG A 103 -12.62 -4.01 -5.04
CA ARG A 103 -12.72 -2.97 -6.07
C ARG A 103 -11.45 -2.86 -6.91
N ALA A 104 -10.27 -2.95 -6.29
CA ALA A 104 -8.98 -2.95 -6.98
C ALA A 104 -8.86 -4.13 -7.95
N VAL A 105 -9.32 -5.33 -7.54
CA VAL A 105 -9.38 -6.50 -8.43
C VAL A 105 -10.36 -6.27 -9.59
N ASP A 106 -11.57 -5.76 -9.32
CA ASP A 106 -12.57 -5.46 -10.37
C ASP A 106 -12.05 -4.45 -11.39
N GLN A 107 -11.29 -3.46 -10.92
CA GLN A 107 -10.69 -2.41 -11.76
C GLN A 107 -9.38 -2.84 -12.43
N ARG A 108 -8.91 -4.08 -12.20
CA ARG A 108 -7.61 -4.58 -12.69
C ARG A 108 -6.44 -3.68 -12.28
N ASP A 109 -6.48 -3.20 -11.05
CA ASP A 109 -5.43 -2.38 -10.44
C ASP A 109 -4.10 -3.16 -10.45
N PRO A 110 -3.04 -2.67 -11.13
CA PRO A 110 -1.75 -3.36 -11.23
C PRO A 110 -1.09 -3.66 -9.89
N MET A 111 -1.41 -2.90 -8.83
CA MET A 111 -0.87 -3.15 -7.50
C MET A 111 -1.38 -4.45 -6.90
N MET A 112 -2.48 -5.01 -7.41
CA MET A 112 -2.97 -6.31 -6.99
C MET A 112 -2.19 -7.46 -7.63
N THR A 113 -1.50 -7.28 -8.76
CA THR A 113 -0.81 -8.39 -9.45
C THR A 113 0.16 -9.18 -8.54
N PRO A 114 1.05 -8.55 -7.76
CA PRO A 114 1.96 -9.26 -6.87
C PRO A 114 1.38 -9.51 -5.46
N ILE A 115 0.04 -9.63 -5.31
CA ILE A 115 -0.63 -9.77 -4.00
C ILE A 115 -0.05 -10.89 -3.13
N LYS A 116 0.39 -12.01 -3.73
CA LYS A 116 1.00 -13.14 -3.01
C LYS A 116 2.41 -12.87 -2.48
N SER A 117 3.10 -11.89 -3.05
CA SER A 117 4.50 -11.57 -2.74
C SER A 117 4.62 -10.51 -1.65
N TYR A 118 3.54 -9.80 -1.33
CA TYR A 118 3.55 -8.78 -0.31
C TYR A 118 3.49 -9.37 1.09
N GLU A 119 4.57 -9.22 1.85
CA GLU A 119 4.74 -9.76 3.20
C GLU A 119 3.73 -9.19 4.22
N PHE A 120 3.25 -7.95 4.01
CA PHE A 120 2.25 -7.35 4.90
C PHE A 120 0.87 -8.05 4.82
N PHE A 121 0.66 -8.97 3.87
CA PHE A 121 -0.51 -9.84 3.83
C PHE A 121 -0.36 -11.12 4.64
N ASP A 122 0.80 -11.42 5.20
CA ASP A 122 1.02 -12.65 5.97
C ASP A 122 -0.03 -12.88 7.06
N PRO A 123 -0.48 -11.85 7.82
CA PRO A 123 -1.57 -12.01 8.80
C PRO A 123 -2.93 -12.34 8.19
N LEU A 124 -3.14 -12.03 6.91
CA LEU A 124 -4.40 -12.25 6.18
C LEU A 124 -4.41 -13.53 5.36
N ARG A 125 -3.28 -14.24 5.22
CA ARG A 125 -3.21 -15.47 4.40
C ARG A 125 -4.16 -16.58 4.86
N SER A 126 -4.49 -16.62 6.15
CA SER A 126 -5.47 -17.56 6.72
C SER A 126 -6.92 -17.05 6.69
N ASP A 127 -7.17 -15.80 6.31
CA ASP A 127 -8.51 -15.23 6.23
C ASP A 127 -9.24 -15.76 4.98
N PRO A 128 -10.45 -16.34 5.10
CA PRO A 128 -11.18 -16.89 3.96
C PRO A 128 -11.50 -15.84 2.87
N ARG A 129 -11.56 -14.55 3.24
CA ARG A 129 -11.75 -13.44 2.28
C ARG A 129 -10.53 -13.23 1.41
N PHE A 130 -9.32 -13.50 1.91
CA PHE A 130 -8.10 -13.44 1.12
C PHE A 130 -8.07 -14.56 0.07
N ALA A 131 -8.41 -15.79 0.46
CA ALA A 131 -8.58 -16.90 -0.47
C ALA A 131 -9.65 -16.62 -1.54
N ALA A 132 -10.76 -15.98 -1.17
CA ALA A 132 -11.79 -15.55 -2.12
C ALA A 132 -11.27 -14.49 -3.11
N LEU A 133 -10.47 -13.55 -2.63
CA LEU A 133 -9.83 -12.53 -3.47
C LEU A 133 -8.85 -13.15 -4.48
N LEU A 134 -8.03 -14.11 -4.05
CA LEU A 134 -7.12 -14.85 -4.93
C LEU A 134 -7.89 -15.61 -6.03
N ARG A 135 -8.97 -16.32 -5.66
CA ARG A 135 -9.83 -17.00 -6.64
C ARG A 135 -10.44 -16.04 -7.65
N LYS A 136 -10.88 -14.84 -7.21
CA LYS A 136 -11.40 -13.79 -8.10
C LYS A 136 -10.35 -13.30 -9.12
N MET A 137 -9.07 -13.38 -8.75
CA MET A 137 -7.94 -13.06 -9.61
C MET A 137 -7.43 -14.26 -10.45
N ASN A 138 -8.10 -15.42 -10.39
CA ASN A 138 -7.65 -16.69 -10.99
C ASN A 138 -6.28 -17.16 -10.46
N LEU A 139 -5.98 -16.87 -9.19
CA LEU A 139 -4.80 -17.36 -8.50
C LEU A 139 -5.20 -18.50 -7.55
N GLU A 140 -4.28 -19.45 -7.36
CA GLU A 140 -4.44 -20.50 -6.33
C GLU A 140 -4.54 -19.85 -4.94
N ALA A 141 -5.43 -20.37 -4.09
CA ALA A 141 -5.59 -19.90 -2.72
C ALA A 141 -4.54 -20.51 -1.79
#